data_AF-A0A7I0HRQ4-F1
#
_entry.id   AF-A0A7I0HRQ4-F1
#
_cell.length_a   1.000
_cell.length_b   1.000
_cell.length_c   1.000
_cell.angle_alpha   90.00
_cell.angle_beta   90.00
_cell.angle_gamma   90.00
#
_symmetry.space_group_name_H-M   'P 1'
#
loop_
_entity.id
_entity.type
_entity.pdbx_description
1 polymer ?
#
loop_
_entity_poly.entity_id
_entity_poly.type
_entity_poly.pdbx_seq_one_letter_code
_entity_poly.pdbx_strand_id
1 'polypeptide(L)'
;MNIQAIENKIKELEKIFKSRPDHYFFTEKEIHSEFYSLFQKNVSNDIKHSLFHTEYPTPFKCSIEEKKFRIRPRKSNFKRSHIDSVVINPKFIEWISDNNEDLDYINGTPQNGLFNEYFGRIVELYGNSYHETKQSILLYAIEFKFYRHSYVGNSQPIKDILQDLSKMESLKKFGKKFLGDEDAFVLKTKCIVILGGNVKEDLINILTKEFKGKVDFIKK
;
A
#
# COMPACT_ATOMS: atom_id res chain seq x y z
N MET A 1 -7.29 4.18 15.41
CA MET A 1 -6.96 2.84 14.86
C MET A 1 -5.48 2.57 15.10
N ASN A 2 -5.09 1.37 15.57
CA ASN A 2 -3.69 1.01 15.80
C ASN A 2 -3.23 -0.12 14.86
N ILE A 3 -1.92 -0.37 14.81
CA ILE A 3 -1.30 -1.39 13.94
C ILE A 3 -1.88 -2.78 14.20
N GLN A 4 -2.14 -3.14 15.46
CA GLN A 4 -2.67 -4.46 15.80
C GLN A 4 -4.07 -4.70 15.22
N ALA A 5 -4.92 -3.68 15.18
CA ALA A 5 -6.23 -3.78 14.56
C ALA A 5 -6.13 -4.10 13.07
N ILE A 6 -5.17 -3.48 12.37
CA ILE A 6 -4.91 -3.71 10.94
C ILE A 6 -4.43 -5.14 10.70
N GLU A 7 -3.48 -5.62 11.51
CA GLU A 7 -2.98 -7.01 11.45
C GLU A 7 -4.10 -8.03 11.72
N ASN A 8 -5.04 -7.71 12.63
CA ASN A 8 -6.20 -8.55 12.87
C ASN A 8 -7.12 -8.63 11.65
N LYS A 9 -7.28 -7.53 10.88
CA LYS A 9 -8.03 -7.54 9.62
C LYS A 9 -7.34 -8.37 8.54
N ILE A 10 -6.01 -8.38 8.50
CA ILE A 10 -5.26 -9.27 7.58
C ILE A 10 -5.52 -10.74 7.93
N LYS A 11 -5.49 -11.10 9.21
CA LYS A 11 -5.84 -12.45 9.68
C LYS A 11 -7.29 -12.82 9.38
N GLU A 12 -8.22 -11.87 9.46
CA GLU A 12 -9.61 -12.07 9.11
C GLU A 12 -9.77 -12.34 7.60
N LEU A 13 -9.08 -11.58 6.74
CA LEU A 13 -9.01 -11.86 5.30
C LEU A 13 -8.43 -13.25 5.01
N GLU A 14 -7.34 -13.64 5.69
CA GLU A 14 -6.75 -14.97 5.57
C GLU A 14 -7.76 -16.08 5.90
N LYS A 15 -8.52 -15.93 6.99
CA LYS A 15 -9.58 -16.88 7.38
C LYS A 15 -10.65 -16.97 6.30
N ILE A 16 -11.12 -15.83 5.78
CA ILE A 16 -12.12 -15.79 4.72
C ILE A 16 -11.59 -16.52 3.49
N PHE A 17 -10.39 -16.18 3.03
CA PHE A 17 -9.76 -16.81 1.87
C PHE A 17 -9.65 -18.33 1.99
N LYS A 18 -9.19 -18.83 3.14
CA LYS A 18 -9.05 -20.28 3.41
C LYS A 18 -10.38 -21.00 3.54
N SER A 19 -11.42 -20.33 4.05
CA SER A 19 -12.74 -20.94 4.26
C SER A 19 -13.62 -21.02 3.00
N ARG A 20 -13.34 -20.18 1.99
CA ARG A 20 -14.15 -20.07 0.77
C ARG A 20 -13.59 -20.97 -0.34
N PRO A 21 -14.41 -21.44 -1.30
CA PRO A 21 -13.91 -22.23 -2.43
C PRO A 21 -13.01 -21.40 -3.38
N ASP A 22 -12.24 -22.07 -4.23
CA ASP A 22 -11.24 -21.45 -5.15
C ASP A 22 -11.78 -20.52 -6.21
N HIS A 23 -13.07 -20.61 -6.47
CA HIS A 23 -13.79 -19.73 -7.40
C HIS A 23 -14.52 -18.61 -6.66
N TYR A 24 -14.33 -18.42 -5.36
CA TYR A 24 -14.94 -17.28 -4.66
C TYR A 24 -14.23 -15.96 -5.02
N PHE A 25 -12.90 -15.98 -5.11
CA PHE A 25 -12.11 -14.86 -5.63
C PHE A 25 -11.62 -15.23 -7.04
N PHE A 26 -12.05 -14.48 -8.03
CA PHE A 26 -11.60 -14.58 -9.43
C PHE A 26 -10.41 -13.67 -9.70
N THR A 27 -10.33 -12.53 -9.05
CA THR A 27 -9.38 -11.45 -9.32
C THR A 27 -8.80 -10.88 -8.02
N GLU A 28 -7.62 -10.26 -8.14
CA GLU A 28 -6.99 -9.51 -7.05
C GLU A 28 -7.89 -8.38 -6.52
N LYS A 29 -8.66 -7.74 -7.39
CA LYS A 29 -9.58 -6.65 -7.02
C LYS A 29 -10.69 -7.08 -6.06
N GLU A 30 -11.17 -8.32 -6.16
CA GLU A 30 -12.16 -8.85 -5.22
C GLU A 30 -11.56 -9.08 -3.83
N ILE A 31 -10.28 -9.46 -3.76
CA ILE A 31 -9.54 -9.54 -2.50
C ILE A 31 -9.40 -8.14 -1.88
N HIS A 32 -9.06 -7.13 -2.68
CA HIS A 32 -8.98 -5.74 -2.21
C HIS A 32 -10.33 -5.26 -1.66
N SER A 33 -11.41 -5.57 -2.38
CA SER A 33 -12.77 -5.19 -2.02
C SER A 33 -13.24 -5.87 -0.73
N GLU A 34 -12.96 -7.17 -0.59
CA GLU A 34 -13.24 -7.90 0.65
C GLU A 34 -12.46 -7.27 1.81
N PHE A 35 -11.16 -7.03 1.64
CA PHE A 35 -10.33 -6.41 2.67
C PHE A 35 -10.83 -5.02 3.06
N TYR A 36 -11.18 -4.17 2.09
CA TYR A 36 -11.81 -2.86 2.32
C TYR A 36 -13.08 -3.00 3.17
N SER A 37 -13.95 -3.97 2.86
CA SER A 37 -15.18 -4.22 3.61
C SER A 37 -14.92 -4.55 5.09
N LEU A 38 -13.79 -5.19 5.40
CA LEU A 38 -13.42 -5.51 6.78
C LEU A 38 -13.10 -4.27 7.63
N PHE A 39 -12.67 -3.18 6.99
CA PHE A 39 -12.46 -1.89 7.66
C PHE A 39 -13.76 -1.14 7.85
N GLN A 40 -14.66 -1.18 6.87
CA GLN A 40 -15.94 -0.45 6.94
C GLN A 40 -16.90 -0.96 8.03
N LYS A 41 -16.84 -2.26 8.36
CA LYS A 41 -17.75 -2.87 9.35
C LYS A 41 -17.66 -2.29 10.76
N ASN A 42 -16.62 -1.50 11.08
CA ASN A 42 -16.33 -1.02 12.44
C ASN A 42 -16.00 0.49 12.55
N VAL A 43 -16.23 1.30 11.51
CA VAL A 43 -15.95 2.75 11.59
C VAL A 43 -17.15 3.45 12.23
N SER A 44 -16.95 4.20 13.32
CA SER A 44 -18.00 5.09 13.84
C SER A 44 -18.18 6.26 12.88
N ASN A 45 -19.42 6.71 12.70
CA ASN A 45 -19.78 7.81 11.79
C ASN A 45 -19.14 9.17 12.16
N ASP A 46 -18.36 9.24 13.24
CA ASP A 46 -17.81 10.50 13.77
C ASP A 46 -16.56 10.99 13.03
N ILE A 47 -15.90 10.12 12.25
CA ILE A 47 -14.77 10.52 11.41
C ILE A 47 -15.31 10.86 10.02
N LYS A 48 -15.29 12.15 9.66
CA LYS A 48 -15.75 12.64 8.34
C LYS A 48 -14.95 12.08 7.14
N HIS A 49 -13.82 11.44 7.37
CA HIS A 49 -12.93 10.89 6.35
C HIS A 49 -12.61 9.42 6.60
N SER A 50 -12.63 8.61 5.53
CA SER A 50 -12.17 7.23 5.62
C SER A 50 -10.68 7.21 5.97
N LEU A 51 -10.31 6.43 6.99
CA LEU A 51 -8.91 6.16 7.33
C LEU A 51 -8.28 5.13 6.37
N PHE A 52 -9.11 4.34 5.68
CA PHE A 52 -8.66 3.28 4.80
C PHE A 52 -8.90 3.67 3.34
N HIS A 53 -7.84 3.68 2.55
CA HIS A 53 -7.85 4.14 1.16
C HIS A 53 -7.32 3.02 0.26
N THR A 54 -7.91 2.89 -0.92
CA THR A 54 -7.48 1.95 -1.97
C THR A 54 -6.85 2.71 -3.12
N GLU A 55 -5.93 2.06 -3.84
CA GLU A 55 -5.22 2.67 -4.99
C GLU A 55 -4.54 4.01 -4.61
N TYR A 56 -4.00 4.09 -3.40
CA TYR A 56 -3.41 5.31 -2.86
C TYR A 56 -2.16 5.70 -3.65
N PRO A 57 -2.09 6.92 -4.20
CA PRO A 57 -1.09 7.23 -5.19
C PRO A 57 0.29 7.44 -4.56
N THR A 58 1.35 6.86 -5.14
CA THR A 58 2.71 6.93 -4.57
C THR A 58 3.27 8.35 -4.65
N PRO A 59 4.04 8.86 -3.65
CA PRO A 59 4.67 10.17 -3.74
C PRO A 59 5.86 10.20 -4.72
N PHE A 60 6.10 9.12 -5.46
CA PHE A 60 7.12 9.02 -6.49
C PHE A 60 6.53 8.50 -7.81
N LYS A 61 7.24 8.77 -8.90
CA LYS A 61 6.92 8.25 -10.24
C LYS A 61 7.62 6.92 -10.49
N CYS A 62 7.05 6.10 -11.36
CA CYS A 62 7.51 4.74 -11.62
C CYS A 62 7.77 4.52 -13.13
N SER A 63 8.79 3.73 -13.44
CA SER A 63 9.06 3.22 -14.79
C SER A 63 8.85 1.72 -14.81
N ILE A 64 7.98 1.24 -15.70
CA ILE A 64 7.77 -0.19 -15.93
C ILE A 64 9.02 -0.81 -16.58
N GLU A 65 9.69 -0.07 -17.48
CA GLU A 65 10.85 -0.57 -18.24
C GLU A 65 12.10 -0.74 -17.38
N GLU A 66 12.33 0.16 -16.42
CA GLU A 66 13.57 0.13 -15.63
C GLU A 66 13.53 -0.84 -14.44
N LYS A 67 12.37 -1.45 -14.14
CA LYS A 67 12.15 -2.29 -12.93
C LYS A 67 12.61 -1.64 -11.62
N LYS A 68 12.79 -0.32 -11.62
CA LYS A 68 13.36 0.46 -10.53
C LYS A 68 12.42 1.59 -10.22
N PHE A 69 11.90 1.57 -9.01
CA PHE A 69 11.23 2.71 -8.41
C PHE A 69 12.30 3.76 -8.16
N ARG A 70 12.15 4.92 -8.79
CA ARG A 70 13.06 6.03 -8.59
C ARG A 70 12.24 7.24 -8.20
N ILE A 71 12.70 7.94 -7.18
CA ILE A 71 12.26 9.29 -6.89
C ILE A 71 12.80 10.17 -8.02
N ARG A 72 12.01 10.28 -9.10
CA ARG A 72 12.39 10.98 -10.33
C ARG A 72 12.07 12.48 -10.23
N PRO A 73 12.79 13.31 -11.01
CA PRO A 73 12.51 14.74 -11.06
C PRO A 73 11.06 15.03 -11.45
N ARG A 74 10.55 16.13 -10.92
CA ARG A 74 9.24 16.73 -11.20
C ARG A 74 8.87 16.56 -12.68
N LYS A 75 9.66 17.09 -13.62
CA LYS A 75 9.38 17.11 -15.07
C LYS A 75 9.47 15.77 -15.84
N SER A 76 9.54 14.61 -15.20
CA SER A 76 9.62 13.34 -15.94
C SER A 76 8.28 12.88 -16.53
N ASN A 77 8.33 12.22 -17.70
CA ASN A 77 7.15 11.65 -18.41
C ASN A 77 6.63 10.35 -17.77
N PHE A 78 7.22 9.91 -16.66
CA PHE A 78 6.82 8.71 -15.95
C PHE A 78 5.47 8.91 -15.23
N LYS A 79 4.66 7.85 -15.20
CA LYS A 79 3.39 7.83 -14.46
C LYS A 79 3.65 7.57 -12.98
N ARG A 80 2.75 8.05 -12.11
CA ARG A 80 2.72 7.60 -10.71
C ARG A 80 2.27 6.15 -10.67
N SER A 81 2.72 5.42 -9.65
CA SER A 81 2.08 4.17 -9.26
C SER A 81 1.11 4.45 -8.12
N HIS A 82 0.51 3.38 -7.61
CA HIS A 82 -0.33 3.40 -6.44
C HIS A 82 0.07 2.25 -5.51
N ILE A 83 -0.36 2.38 -4.27
CA ILE A 83 -0.39 1.35 -3.26
C ILE A 83 -1.79 0.79 -3.18
N ASP A 84 -1.94 -0.53 -3.22
CA ASP A 84 -3.27 -1.16 -3.26
C ASP A 84 -4.15 -0.75 -2.09
N SER A 85 -3.58 -0.66 -0.89
CA SER A 85 -4.29 -0.26 0.31
C SER A 85 -3.40 0.47 1.30
N VAL A 86 -3.89 1.57 1.85
CA VAL A 86 -3.20 2.29 2.94
C VAL A 86 -4.16 2.60 4.08
N VAL A 87 -3.58 2.72 5.27
CA VAL A 87 -4.24 3.25 6.45
C VAL A 87 -3.58 4.57 6.83
N ILE A 88 -4.35 5.64 6.75
CA ILE A 88 -3.92 6.99 7.10
C ILE A 88 -3.93 7.15 8.62
N ASN A 89 -2.93 7.82 9.15
CA ASN A 89 -2.89 8.18 10.56
C ASN A 89 -3.95 9.25 10.85
N PRO A 90 -4.93 9.01 11.75
CA PRO A 90 -5.91 10.02 12.12
C PRO A 90 -5.28 11.33 12.61
N LYS A 91 -4.08 11.28 13.21
CA LYS A 91 -3.36 12.50 13.63
C LYS A 91 -2.92 13.38 12.46
N PHE A 92 -2.66 12.79 11.30
CA PHE A 92 -2.40 13.59 10.10
C PHE A 92 -3.66 14.29 9.60
N ILE A 93 -4.82 13.63 9.67
CA ILE A 93 -6.11 14.21 9.27
C ILE A 93 -6.50 15.36 10.21
N GLU A 94 -6.34 15.15 11.53
CA GLU A 94 -6.51 16.21 12.54
C GLU A 94 -5.59 17.40 12.22
N TRP A 95 -4.30 17.13 11.97
CA TRP A 95 -3.34 18.19 11.64
C TRP A 95 -3.70 18.98 10.38
N ILE A 96 -4.14 18.33 9.31
CA ILE A 96 -4.60 19.00 8.08
C ILE A 96 -5.79 19.91 8.40
N SER A 97 -6.76 19.41 9.17
CA SER A 97 -7.94 20.19 9.58
C SER A 97 -7.56 21.39 10.45
N ASP A 98 -6.71 21.18 11.46
CA ASP A 98 -6.32 22.22 12.42
C ASP A 98 -5.49 23.35 11.77
N ASN A 99 -4.75 23.03 10.70
CA ASN A 99 -3.97 24.00 9.93
C ASN A 99 -4.75 24.62 8.76
N ASN A 100 -6.06 24.36 8.63
CA ASN A 100 -6.90 24.82 7.50
C ASN A 100 -6.33 24.47 6.12
N GLU A 101 -5.69 23.30 6.02
CA GLU A 101 -5.16 22.78 4.76
C GLU A 101 -6.25 22.04 3.97
N ASP A 102 -6.06 21.93 2.65
CA ASP A 102 -7.01 21.22 1.79
C ASP A 102 -7.04 19.72 2.15
N LEU A 103 -8.23 19.22 2.47
CA LEU A 103 -8.47 17.82 2.82
C LEU A 103 -8.15 16.87 1.67
N ASP A 104 -8.11 17.34 0.42
CA ASP A 104 -7.68 16.53 -0.72
C ASP A 104 -6.25 16.00 -0.58
N TYR A 105 -5.38 16.65 0.21
CA TYR A 105 -4.03 16.15 0.47
C TYR A 105 -4.01 14.83 1.27
N ILE A 106 -5.10 14.52 1.99
CA ILE A 106 -5.30 13.23 2.65
C ILE A 106 -5.33 12.10 1.61
N ASN A 107 -5.82 12.36 0.39
CA ASN A 107 -5.89 11.38 -0.70
C ASN A 107 -4.55 11.20 -1.45
N GLY A 108 -3.50 11.95 -1.08
CA GLY A 108 -2.20 11.92 -1.76
C GLY A 108 -2.20 12.56 -3.17
N THR A 109 -3.32 13.15 -3.61
CA THR A 109 -3.49 13.94 -4.82
C THR A 109 -4.60 14.99 -4.63
N PRO A 110 -4.36 16.27 -4.95
CA PRO A 110 -5.47 17.20 -5.20
C PRO A 110 -6.24 16.78 -6.45
N GLN A 111 -7.57 16.93 -6.43
CA GLN A 111 -8.46 16.41 -7.50
C GLN A 111 -8.15 16.96 -8.91
N ASN A 112 -7.47 18.11 -9.02
CA ASN A 112 -7.30 18.83 -10.29
C ASN A 112 -5.84 19.21 -10.65
N GLY A 113 -4.84 18.69 -9.96
CA GLY A 113 -3.44 19.11 -10.16
C GLY A 113 -2.58 18.15 -10.97
N LEU A 114 -1.65 18.66 -11.80
CA LEU A 114 -0.57 17.84 -12.35
C LEU A 114 0.36 17.41 -11.20
N PHE A 115 0.89 16.17 -11.20
CA PHE A 115 1.80 15.67 -10.15
C PHE A 115 2.91 16.65 -9.77
N ASN A 116 3.39 17.33 -10.80
CA ASN A 116 4.47 18.27 -10.65
C ASN A 116 4.06 19.44 -9.77
N GLU A 117 2.84 19.96 -9.92
CA GLU A 117 2.36 21.15 -9.22
C GLU A 117 2.28 20.92 -7.72
N TYR A 118 1.80 19.76 -7.27
CA TYR A 118 1.59 19.50 -5.85
C TYR A 118 2.69 18.70 -5.15
N PHE A 119 3.66 18.09 -5.85
CA PHE A 119 4.69 17.28 -5.19
C PHE A 119 5.47 18.04 -4.12
N GLY A 120 5.86 19.29 -4.41
CA GLY A 120 6.55 20.14 -3.43
C GLY A 120 5.68 20.40 -2.20
N ARG A 121 4.39 20.66 -2.42
CA ARG A 121 3.41 20.89 -1.36
C ARG A 121 3.16 19.63 -0.52
N ILE A 122 3.11 18.46 -1.13
CA ILE A 122 3.02 17.18 -0.42
C ILE A 122 4.22 16.98 0.51
N VAL A 123 5.43 17.22 0.02
CA VAL A 123 6.66 17.09 0.84
C VAL A 123 6.62 18.09 2.00
N GLU A 124 6.22 19.32 1.74
CA GLU A 124 6.09 20.36 2.76
C GLU A 124 5.07 19.99 3.85
N LEU A 125 3.83 19.65 3.46
CA LEU A 125 2.76 19.32 4.41
C LEU A 125 3.09 18.09 5.25
N TYR A 126 3.59 17.03 4.61
CA TYR A 126 3.98 15.81 5.32
C TYR A 126 5.19 16.07 6.23
N GLY A 127 6.12 16.92 5.79
CA GLY A 127 7.28 17.33 6.57
C GLY A 127 6.86 18.08 7.83
N ASN A 128 6.06 19.14 7.68
CA ASN A 128 5.59 19.96 8.80
C ASN A 128 4.81 19.12 9.80
N SER A 129 3.85 18.32 9.32
CA SER A 129 3.07 17.43 10.20
C SER A 129 3.95 16.44 10.95
N TYR A 130 4.94 15.81 10.30
CA TYR A 130 5.86 14.91 10.96
C TYR A 130 6.77 15.63 11.96
N HIS A 131 7.28 16.82 11.62
CA HIS A 131 8.16 17.58 12.49
C HIS A 131 7.47 18.00 13.78
N GLU A 132 6.19 18.38 13.71
CA GLU A 132 5.37 18.80 14.84
C GLU A 132 4.88 17.62 15.67
N THR A 133 4.32 16.59 15.03
CA THR A 133 3.65 15.50 15.73
C THR A 133 4.57 14.33 16.08
N LYS A 134 5.70 14.18 15.36
CA LYS A 134 6.55 12.98 15.36
C LYS A 134 5.80 11.69 15.05
N GLN A 135 4.73 11.78 14.26
CA GLN A 135 3.95 10.62 13.84
C GLN A 135 3.93 10.44 12.34
N SER A 136 4.01 9.17 11.90
CA SER A 136 3.94 8.82 10.49
C SER A 136 2.64 9.27 9.83
N ILE A 137 2.71 9.68 8.56
CA ILE A 137 1.54 10.06 7.75
C ILE A 137 0.63 8.84 7.51
N LEU A 138 1.22 7.73 7.07
CA LEU A 138 0.55 6.45 6.91
C LEU A 138 0.93 5.53 8.07
N LEU A 139 -0.06 4.93 8.72
CA LEU A 139 0.19 3.86 9.69
C LEU A 139 0.59 2.57 8.96
N TYR A 140 0.02 2.34 7.79
CA TYR A 140 0.18 1.08 7.07
C TYR A 140 0.06 1.27 5.57
N ALA A 141 0.88 0.56 4.80
CA ALA A 141 0.78 0.41 3.35
C ALA A 141 0.87 -1.08 2.98
N ILE A 142 -0.02 -1.55 2.10
CA ILE A 142 -0.16 -2.95 1.73
C ILE A 142 -0.23 -3.08 0.22
N GLU A 143 0.55 -4.01 -0.32
CA GLU A 143 0.43 -4.54 -1.69
C GLU A 143 -0.07 -5.97 -1.61
N PHE A 144 -0.99 -6.32 -2.50
CA PHE A 144 -1.44 -7.68 -2.68
C PHE A 144 -0.97 -8.22 -4.03
N LYS A 145 -0.64 -9.51 -4.03
CA LYS A 145 -0.51 -10.29 -5.26
C LYS A 145 -1.37 -11.52 -5.17
N PHE A 146 -2.21 -11.74 -6.18
CA PHE A 146 -3.04 -12.94 -6.26
C PHE A 146 -2.68 -13.83 -7.44
N TYR A 147 -2.27 -15.06 -7.14
CA TYR A 147 -2.03 -16.10 -8.14
C TYR A 147 -3.07 -17.21 -7.94
N ARG A 148 -3.96 -17.36 -8.93
CA ARG A 148 -5.06 -18.32 -8.85
C ARG A 148 -4.75 -19.67 -9.51
N HIS A 149 -4.04 -19.65 -10.64
CA HIS A 149 -3.90 -20.81 -11.53
C HIS A 149 -2.46 -21.21 -11.80
N SER A 150 -2.29 -22.43 -12.28
CA SER A 150 -1.01 -23.07 -12.60
C SER A 150 -0.27 -22.51 -13.84
N TYR A 151 -0.91 -21.63 -14.62
CA TYR A 151 -0.40 -21.18 -15.93
C TYR A 151 0.42 -19.88 -15.88
N VAL A 152 0.65 -19.30 -14.71
CA VAL A 152 1.34 -17.99 -14.60
C VAL A 152 2.85 -18.07 -14.94
N GLY A 153 3.38 -19.28 -15.15
CA GLY A 153 4.82 -19.50 -15.31
C GLY A 153 5.59 -19.15 -14.04
N ASN A 154 6.90 -19.36 -14.03
CA ASN A 154 7.69 -19.18 -12.81
C ASN A 154 8.35 -17.80 -12.71
N SER A 155 8.68 -17.18 -13.85
CA SER A 155 9.47 -15.95 -13.87
C SER A 155 8.66 -14.68 -13.66
N GLN A 156 7.39 -14.65 -14.09
CA GLN A 156 6.54 -13.48 -13.95
C GLN A 156 6.15 -13.23 -12.48
N PRO A 157 5.69 -14.23 -11.71
CA PRO A 157 5.35 -14.03 -10.29
C PRO A 157 6.50 -13.47 -9.45
N ILE A 158 7.74 -13.93 -9.70
CA ILE A 158 8.93 -13.44 -9.01
C ILE A 158 9.17 -11.95 -9.32
N LYS A 159 9.04 -11.56 -10.60
CA LYS A 159 9.24 -10.16 -11.02
C LYS A 159 8.19 -9.24 -10.40
N ASP A 160 6.94 -9.67 -10.38
CA ASP A 160 5.83 -8.88 -9.83
C ASP A 160 6.03 -8.66 -8.32
N ILE A 161 6.35 -9.71 -7.57
CA ILE A 161 6.64 -9.59 -6.13
C ILE A 161 7.86 -8.70 -5.85
N LEU A 162 8.93 -8.82 -6.64
CA LEU A 162 10.10 -7.94 -6.52
C LEU A 162 9.75 -6.48 -6.79
N GLN A 163 8.84 -6.23 -7.74
CA GLN A 163 8.34 -4.89 -8.04
C GLN A 163 7.61 -4.32 -6.83
N ASP A 164 6.70 -5.06 -6.20
CA ASP A 164 5.95 -4.57 -5.04
C ASP A 164 6.85 -4.33 -3.83
N LEU A 165 7.81 -5.24 -3.57
CA LEU A 165 8.82 -5.05 -2.53
C LEU A 165 9.64 -3.78 -2.75
N SER A 166 10.07 -3.52 -3.99
CA SER A 166 10.82 -2.30 -4.33
C SER A 166 9.95 -1.04 -4.19
N LYS A 167 8.64 -1.14 -4.46
CA LYS A 167 7.67 -0.07 -4.21
C LYS A 167 7.57 0.25 -2.73
N MET A 168 7.44 -0.78 -1.88
CA MET A 168 7.40 -0.63 -0.41
C MET A 168 8.67 0.00 0.14
N GLU A 169 9.84 -0.46 -0.30
CA GLU A 169 11.13 0.11 0.08
C GLU A 169 11.24 1.59 -0.35
N SER A 170 10.64 1.95 -1.48
CA SER A 170 10.67 3.33 -1.98
C SER A 170 9.81 4.29 -1.14
N LEU A 171 8.74 3.81 -0.49
CA LEU A 171 7.97 4.61 0.47
C LEU A 171 8.82 4.98 1.69
N LYS A 172 9.58 4.00 2.21
CA LYS A 172 10.51 4.19 3.33
C LYS A 172 11.65 5.15 2.95
N LYS A 173 12.25 4.94 1.78
CA LYS A 173 13.27 5.86 1.22
C LYS A 173 12.73 7.27 1.00
N PHE A 174 11.47 7.43 0.62
CA PHE A 174 10.82 8.73 0.48
C PHE A 174 10.78 9.46 1.83
N GLY A 175 10.32 8.79 2.89
CA GLY A 175 10.33 9.33 4.26
C GLY A 175 11.74 9.81 4.64
N LYS A 176 12.73 8.92 4.55
CA LYS A 176 14.12 9.25 4.90
C LYS A 176 14.68 10.43 4.11
N LYS A 177 14.43 10.46 2.80
CA LYS A 177 15.01 11.47 1.90
C LYS A 177 14.39 12.85 2.08
N PHE A 178 13.09 12.94 2.28
CA PHE A 178 12.36 14.20 2.23
C PHE A 178 11.83 14.68 3.58
N LEU A 179 11.64 13.76 4.53
CA LEU A 179 11.07 14.04 5.85
C LEU A 179 12.09 13.78 6.98
N GLY A 180 13.29 13.32 6.63
CA GLY A 180 14.42 13.12 7.57
C GLY A 180 14.39 11.80 8.35
N ASP A 181 13.32 11.01 8.24
CA ASP A 181 13.16 9.73 8.94
C ASP A 181 12.49 8.68 8.04
N GLU A 182 13.00 7.45 8.07
CA GLU A 182 12.49 6.34 7.27
C GLU A 182 11.02 6.01 7.58
N ASP A 183 10.59 6.24 8.82
CA ASP A 183 9.23 5.98 9.28
C ASP A 183 8.34 7.22 9.21
N ALA A 184 8.85 8.40 8.83
CA ALA A 184 8.07 9.63 8.77
C ALA A 184 6.88 9.55 7.81
N PHE A 185 7.05 8.89 6.66
CA PHE A 185 5.97 8.81 5.68
C PHE A 185 5.04 7.62 5.93
N VAL A 186 5.60 6.45 6.20
CA VAL A 186 4.83 5.23 6.46
C VAL A 186 5.46 4.44 7.59
N LEU A 187 4.66 4.05 8.58
CA LEU A 187 5.14 3.31 9.74
C LEU A 187 5.38 1.82 9.41
N LYS A 188 4.40 1.14 8.82
CA LYS A 188 4.53 -0.26 8.37
C LYS A 188 4.21 -0.42 6.89
N THR A 189 4.98 -1.28 6.23
CA THR A 189 4.71 -1.74 4.87
C THR A 189 4.55 -3.26 4.88
N LYS A 190 3.76 -3.81 3.96
CA LYS A 190 3.57 -5.26 3.84
C LYS A 190 3.21 -5.65 2.41
N CYS A 191 3.85 -6.70 1.92
CA CYS A 191 3.47 -7.34 0.67
C CYS A 191 2.85 -8.70 1.01
N ILE A 192 1.63 -8.92 0.54
CA ILE A 192 0.85 -10.13 0.83
C ILE A 192 0.64 -10.89 -0.47
N VAL A 193 1.16 -12.11 -0.53
CA VAL A 193 1.03 -12.99 -1.68
C VAL A 193 0.01 -14.08 -1.37
N ILE A 194 -1.07 -14.09 -2.14
CA ILE A 194 -2.21 -14.99 -1.98
C ILE A 194 -2.16 -16.03 -3.09
N LEU A 195 -2.13 -17.31 -2.70
CA LEU A 195 -1.98 -18.46 -3.59
C LEU A 195 -3.25 -19.31 -3.53
N GLY A 196 -3.96 -19.41 -4.65
CA GLY A 196 -5.13 -20.30 -4.80
C GLY A 196 -4.76 -21.77 -4.81
N GLY A 197 -5.74 -22.65 -4.56
CA GLY A 197 -5.51 -24.10 -4.47
C GLY A 197 -5.06 -24.77 -5.78
N ASN A 198 -5.20 -24.09 -6.92
CA ASN A 198 -4.77 -24.56 -8.23
C ASN A 198 -3.35 -24.05 -8.63
N VAL A 199 -2.62 -23.39 -7.74
CA VAL A 199 -1.22 -22.99 -8.00
C VAL A 199 -0.32 -24.21 -7.88
N LYS A 200 0.64 -24.37 -8.81
CA LYS A 200 1.58 -25.49 -8.78
C LYS A 200 2.46 -25.44 -7.53
N GLU A 201 2.61 -26.57 -6.85
CA GLU A 201 3.43 -26.73 -5.65
C GLU A 201 4.89 -26.27 -5.86
N ASP A 202 5.48 -26.55 -7.03
CA ASP A 202 6.82 -26.06 -7.39
C ASP A 202 6.93 -24.54 -7.33
N LEU A 203 5.91 -23.83 -7.85
CA LEU A 203 5.88 -22.37 -7.80
C LEU A 203 5.72 -21.88 -6.36
N ILE A 204 4.85 -22.51 -5.57
CA ILE A 204 4.67 -22.19 -4.14
C ILE A 204 6.01 -22.30 -3.41
N ASN A 205 6.76 -23.38 -3.66
CA ASN A 205 8.06 -23.63 -3.04
C ASN A 205 9.13 -22.62 -3.48
N ILE A 206 9.19 -22.31 -4.77
CA ILE A 206 10.09 -21.28 -5.31
C ILE A 206 9.81 -19.93 -4.64
N LEU A 207 8.55 -19.48 -4.64
CA LEU A 207 8.18 -18.19 -4.08
C LEU A 207 8.44 -18.14 -2.57
N THR A 208 8.05 -19.18 -1.83
CA THR A 208 8.23 -19.23 -0.37
C THR A 208 9.70 -19.21 0.01
N LYS A 209 10.55 -19.88 -0.76
CA LYS A 209 12.00 -19.88 -0.55
C LYS A 209 12.62 -18.52 -0.86
N GLU A 210 12.30 -17.96 -2.02
CA GLU A 210 12.89 -16.70 -2.51
C GLU A 210 12.52 -15.49 -1.63
N PHE A 211 11.29 -15.46 -1.14
CA PHE A 211 10.72 -14.31 -0.41
C PHE A 211 10.50 -14.57 1.08
N LYS A 212 11.15 -15.60 1.64
CA LYS A 212 11.06 -15.92 3.07
C LYS A 212 11.38 -14.71 3.94
N GLY A 213 10.45 -14.34 4.82
CA GLY A 213 10.60 -13.21 5.74
C GLY A 213 10.46 -11.83 5.11
N LYS A 214 10.20 -11.73 3.80
CA LYS A 214 9.99 -10.46 3.08
C LYS A 214 8.52 -10.22 2.72
N VAL A 215 7.77 -11.30 2.49
CA VAL A 215 6.34 -11.24 2.16
C VAL A 215 5.57 -12.21 3.04
N ASP A 216 4.29 -11.90 3.24
CA ASP A 216 3.35 -12.79 3.92
C ASP A 216 2.65 -13.64 2.89
N PHE A 217 2.69 -14.96 3.06
CA PHE A 217 2.00 -15.90 2.18
C PHE A 217 0.68 -16.35 2.80
N ILE A 218 -0.41 -16.16 2.06
CA ILE A 218 -1.71 -16.77 2.34
C ILE A 218 -1.92 -17.86 1.30
N LYS A 219 -1.97 -19.11 1.74
CA LYS A 219 -2.08 -20.28 0.87
C LYS A 219 -3.36 -21.03 1.16
N LYS A 220 -3.94 -21.62 0.12
CA LYS A 220 -5.01 -22.59 0.26
C LYS A 220 -4.49 -24.01 0.36
#